data_AF-A0AAW0QV22-F1
#
_entry.id   AF-A0AAW0QV22-F1
#
_cell.length_a   1.000
_cell.length_b   1.000
_cell.length_c   1.000
_cell.angle_alpha   90.00
_cell.angle_beta   90.00
_cell.angle_gamma   90.00
#
_symmetry.space_group_name_H-M   'P 1'
#
loop_
_entity.id
_entity.type
_entity.pdbx_description
1 polymer ?
#
loop_
_entity_poly.entity_id
_entity_poly.type
_entity_poly.pdbx_seq_one_letter_code
_entity_poly.pdbx_strand_id
1 'polypeptide(L)'
;MMGKNHCRFDIAGEGSEFADFYDFSEAEDDDGEDNAGDGVTVSESTAMKQATWIDDNSLRLPSGKIISSRPDSLAGLSRQKKDHRPMEPNQQPTQNLGDASGIDGQQQQQPPDTATSLAECSDSPRTKALTKSEKRETAFRTQLANMRVGDRQALAHLPLPQQRSVIATSLKQLKKARQLERRHQISTERSGNKTLMKHYVADGPARPNG
;
A
#
# COMPACT_ATOMS: atom_id res chain seq x y z
N MET A 1 32.44 -5.95 -21.62
CA MET A 1 31.23 -5.27 -21.07
C MET A 1 30.98 -5.61 -19.60
N MET A 2 30.57 -6.83 -19.21
CA MET A 2 29.99 -7.10 -17.87
C MET A 2 30.89 -6.84 -16.64
N GLY A 3 32.22 -6.77 -16.77
CA GLY A 3 33.14 -6.62 -15.62
C GLY A 3 33.30 -5.20 -15.04
N LYS A 4 32.69 -4.16 -15.63
CA LYS A 4 32.87 -2.75 -15.22
C LYS A 4 31.59 -1.89 -15.27
N ASN A 5 30.41 -2.51 -15.41
CA ASN A 5 29.11 -1.82 -15.51
C ASN A 5 28.96 -0.78 -16.66
N HIS A 6 29.88 -0.73 -17.64
CA HIS A 6 29.76 0.08 -18.86
C HIS A 6 28.74 -0.49 -19.87
N CYS A 7 27.52 -0.77 -19.40
CA CYS A 7 26.36 -1.21 -20.19
C CYS A 7 25.23 -0.18 -20.19
N ARG A 8 25.42 0.96 -19.53
CA ARG A 8 24.58 2.16 -19.66
C ARG A 8 25.27 3.10 -20.64
N PHE A 9 24.57 3.43 -21.71
CA PHE A 9 24.90 4.55 -22.61
C PHE A 9 24.23 5.82 -22.07
N ASP A 10 24.76 7.00 -22.41
CA ASP A 10 24.12 8.27 -22.08
C ASP A 10 23.59 8.96 -23.34
N ILE A 11 22.27 9.08 -23.42
CA ILE A 11 21.56 9.66 -24.56
C ILE A 11 21.47 11.19 -24.40
N ALA A 12 21.55 11.70 -23.16
CA ALA A 12 21.49 13.13 -22.84
C ALA A 12 22.89 13.75 -22.62
N GLY A 13 23.95 13.04 -23.02
CA GLY A 13 25.32 13.57 -22.99
C GLY A 13 25.51 14.66 -24.05
N GLU A 14 26.14 15.77 -23.67
CA GLU A 14 26.51 16.85 -24.58
C GLU A 14 27.50 16.31 -25.63
N GLY A 15 27.09 16.28 -26.91
CA GLY A 15 27.85 15.62 -27.98
C GLY A 15 27.65 14.10 -28.11
N SER A 16 26.56 13.53 -27.57
CA SER A 16 26.24 12.10 -27.74
C SER A 16 25.82 11.77 -29.18
N GLU A 17 26.59 10.92 -29.87
CA GLU A 17 26.31 10.39 -31.22
C GLU A 17 24.94 9.68 -31.34
N PHE A 18 24.30 9.37 -30.20
CA PHE A 18 22.97 8.76 -30.16
C PHE A 18 21.83 9.78 -30.30
N ALA A 19 22.08 11.09 -30.23
CA ALA A 19 21.05 12.12 -30.37
C ALA A 19 20.37 12.04 -31.75
N ASP A 20 21.17 11.93 -32.82
CA ASP A 20 20.71 11.88 -34.22
C ASP A 20 19.83 10.66 -34.56
N PHE A 21 19.75 9.66 -33.67
CA PHE A 21 18.88 8.48 -33.80
C PHE A 21 17.49 8.68 -33.18
N TYR A 22 17.28 9.75 -32.40
CA TYR A 22 15.99 10.06 -31.79
C TYR A 22 15.49 11.39 -32.35
N ASP A 23 14.42 11.30 -33.14
CA ASP A 23 13.69 12.49 -33.52
C ASP A 23 13.00 13.07 -32.26
N PHE A 24 13.47 14.24 -31.85
CA PHE A 24 12.92 15.02 -30.74
C PHE A 24 12.09 16.21 -31.25
N SER A 25 11.70 16.24 -32.53
CA SER A 25 10.52 17.02 -32.90
C SER A 25 9.37 16.60 -31.99
N GLU A 26 8.77 17.59 -31.34
CA GLU A 26 7.49 17.36 -30.68
C GLU A 26 6.51 16.92 -31.77
N ALA A 27 5.67 15.93 -31.50
CA ALA A 27 4.65 15.52 -32.46
C ALA A 27 3.61 16.64 -32.56
N GLU A 28 3.91 17.63 -33.39
CA GLU A 28 2.94 18.59 -33.89
C GLU A 28 1.85 17.74 -34.56
N ASP A 29 0.63 17.81 -34.01
CA ASP A 29 -0.52 17.13 -34.59
C ASP A 29 -0.71 17.67 -36.02
N ASP A 30 -1.02 16.80 -36.96
CA ASP A 30 -1.18 17.13 -38.39
C ASP A 30 -2.56 17.80 -38.64
N ASP A 31 -2.84 18.92 -37.96
CA ASP A 31 -4.01 19.77 -38.22
C ASP A 31 -3.77 20.77 -39.36
N GLY A 32 -3.46 20.22 -40.53
CA GLY A 32 -3.35 20.99 -41.77
C GLY A 32 -4.70 21.52 -42.27
N GLU A 33 -4.93 22.83 -42.14
CA GLU A 33 -5.89 23.56 -42.98
C GLU A 33 -5.46 25.03 -43.22
N ASP A 34 -5.00 25.28 -44.45
CA ASP A 34 -4.86 26.54 -45.19
C ASP A 34 -5.15 27.89 -44.47
N ASN A 35 -4.09 28.68 -44.20
CA ASN A 35 -4.19 30.14 -44.31
C ASN A 35 -2.87 30.81 -44.70
N ALA A 36 -2.90 31.67 -45.72
CA ALA A 36 -1.74 32.45 -46.18
C ALA A 36 -1.90 33.92 -45.78
N GLY A 37 -1.07 34.41 -44.85
CA GLY A 37 -1.21 35.78 -44.35
C GLY A 37 -0.02 36.34 -43.56
N ASP A 38 0.88 36.99 -44.28
CA ASP A 38 1.82 38.07 -43.89
C ASP A 38 2.78 37.86 -42.68
N GLY A 39 3.96 38.48 -42.75
CA GLY A 39 5.10 38.14 -41.91
C GLY A 39 5.32 39.06 -40.70
N VAL A 40 5.37 38.48 -39.49
CA VAL A 40 6.02 39.10 -38.32
C VAL A 40 6.94 38.09 -37.64
N THR A 41 8.25 38.32 -37.73
CA THR A 41 9.26 37.57 -36.97
C THR A 41 9.42 38.16 -35.57
N VAL A 42 8.73 37.61 -34.56
CA VAL A 42 9.05 37.81 -33.15
C VAL A 42 9.18 36.46 -32.45
N SER A 43 10.34 36.25 -31.83
CA SER A 43 10.68 35.00 -31.16
C SER A 43 10.00 34.88 -29.79
N GLU A 44 8.75 34.43 -29.75
CA GLU A 44 8.13 33.95 -28.52
C GLU A 44 8.09 32.42 -28.55
N SER A 45 9.10 31.80 -27.93
CA SER A 45 9.27 30.35 -27.88
C SER A 45 7.99 29.66 -27.38
N THR A 46 7.49 28.68 -28.15
CA THR A 46 6.36 27.82 -27.80
C THR A 46 6.49 27.41 -26.33
N ALA A 47 5.62 27.98 -25.49
CA ALA A 47 5.79 27.94 -24.05
C ALA A 47 5.45 26.55 -23.52
N MET A 48 6.40 25.63 -23.70
CA MET A 48 6.37 24.30 -23.12
C MET A 48 5.96 24.44 -21.66
N LYS A 49 4.99 23.61 -21.28
CA LYS A 49 4.33 23.65 -19.99
C LYS A 49 5.34 23.24 -18.90
N GLN A 50 6.18 24.19 -18.50
CA GLN A 50 7.21 24.04 -17.49
C GLN A 50 6.63 24.28 -16.09
N ALA A 51 7.23 23.64 -15.09
CA ALA A 51 6.79 23.79 -13.72
C ALA A 51 7.33 25.11 -13.14
N THR A 52 6.45 26.05 -12.81
CA THR A 52 6.82 27.36 -12.28
C THR A 52 6.92 27.32 -10.76
N TRP A 53 8.02 27.85 -10.21
CA TRP A 53 8.12 28.11 -8.78
C TRP A 53 7.12 29.20 -8.39
N ILE A 54 6.38 29.01 -7.31
CA ILE A 54 5.54 30.05 -6.69
C ILE A 54 6.31 30.68 -5.53
N ASP A 55 6.91 29.84 -4.68
CA ASP A 55 7.79 30.22 -3.57
C ASP A 55 9.06 29.35 -3.60
N ASP A 56 10.11 29.73 -2.86
CA ASP A 56 11.36 28.95 -2.68
C ASP A 56 11.11 27.47 -2.28
N ASN A 57 9.99 27.23 -1.59
CA ASN A 57 9.57 25.92 -1.10
C ASN A 57 8.33 25.35 -1.82
N SER A 58 7.86 25.94 -2.93
CA SER A 58 6.68 25.46 -3.64
C SER A 58 6.74 25.57 -5.18
N LEU A 59 6.47 24.45 -5.85
CA LEU A 59 6.54 24.28 -7.30
C LEU A 59 5.16 23.95 -7.85
N ARG A 60 4.65 24.79 -8.77
CA ARG A 60 3.42 24.54 -9.52
C ARG A 60 3.72 23.63 -10.71
N LEU A 61 3.22 22.41 -10.68
CA LEU A 61 3.19 21.58 -11.87
C LEU A 61 2.16 22.11 -12.88
N PRO A 62 2.38 21.91 -14.19
CA PRO A 62 1.44 22.34 -15.22
C PRO A 62 0.09 21.60 -15.17
N SER A 63 0.04 20.46 -14.47
CA SER A 63 -1.22 19.79 -14.10
C SER A 63 -2.06 20.54 -13.06
N GLY A 64 -1.75 21.82 -12.80
CA GLY A 64 -2.38 22.69 -11.80
C GLY A 64 -2.01 22.40 -10.34
N LYS A 65 -1.29 21.30 -10.08
CA LYS A 65 -0.96 20.82 -8.72
C LYS A 65 0.28 21.51 -8.18
N ILE A 66 0.21 22.01 -6.96
CA ILE A 66 1.37 22.56 -6.23
C ILE A 66 2.02 21.43 -5.43
N ILE A 67 3.35 21.32 -5.52
CA ILE A 67 4.19 20.43 -4.71
C ILE A 67 5.05 21.30 -3.80
N SER A 68 5.19 20.92 -2.52
CA SER A 68 6.08 21.61 -1.59
C SER A 68 7.39 20.84 -1.39
N SER A 69 8.51 21.57 -1.46
CA SER A 69 9.86 21.08 -1.15
C SER A 69 9.98 20.80 0.35
N ARG A 70 10.48 19.63 0.70
CA ARG A 70 10.79 19.27 2.10
C ARG A 70 12.12 19.93 2.49
N PRO A 71 12.23 20.59 3.65
CA PRO A 71 13.53 21.04 4.15
C PRO A 71 14.43 19.83 4.46
N ASP A 72 15.72 19.94 4.15
CA ASP A 72 16.68 18.83 4.21
C ASP A 72 16.82 18.21 5.61
N SER A 73 16.52 18.98 6.66
CA SER A 73 16.49 18.54 8.07
C SER A 73 15.57 17.36 8.36
N LEU A 74 14.65 17.00 7.45
CA LEU A 74 13.72 15.87 7.61
C LEU A 74 13.91 14.73 6.59
N ALA A 75 14.94 14.77 5.75
CA ALA A 75 15.17 13.77 4.70
C ALA A 75 15.29 12.32 5.22
N GLY A 76 15.79 12.13 6.45
CA GLY A 76 15.96 10.81 7.07
C GLY A 76 14.74 10.24 7.81
N LEU A 77 13.78 11.06 8.27
CA LEU A 77 12.83 10.69 9.33
C LEU A 77 11.38 11.13 9.09
N SER A 78 10.77 10.73 7.96
CA SER A 78 9.31 10.81 7.83
C SER A 78 8.67 9.60 7.13
N ARG A 79 8.47 8.55 7.92
CA ARG A 79 7.34 7.60 7.78
C ARG A 79 6.50 7.61 9.06
N GLN A 80 6.10 8.82 9.48
CA GLN A 80 5.09 9.02 10.52
C GLN A 80 3.81 8.25 10.11
N LYS A 81 3.55 7.14 10.80
CA LYS A 81 2.26 6.45 10.71
C LYS A 81 1.23 7.36 11.39
N LYS A 82 -0.01 7.37 10.90
CA LYS A 82 -1.11 7.92 11.69
C LYS A 82 -1.37 6.97 12.85
N ASP A 83 -1.04 7.38 14.07
CA ASP A 83 -1.32 6.59 15.26
C ASP A 83 -2.83 6.58 15.53
N HIS A 84 -3.43 5.41 15.32
CA HIS A 84 -4.80 5.15 15.75
C HIS A 84 -4.78 4.85 17.25
N ARG A 85 -5.10 5.87 18.05
CA ARG A 85 -5.26 5.79 19.51
C ARG A 85 -6.32 4.72 19.86
N PRO A 86 -5.97 3.64 20.58
CA PRO A 86 -6.97 2.73 21.15
C PRO A 86 -7.76 3.45 22.25
N MET A 87 -9.04 3.11 22.40
CA MET A 87 -9.77 3.42 23.64
C MET A 87 -9.52 2.30 24.65
N GLU A 88 -9.14 2.69 25.86
CA GLU A 88 -9.22 1.86 27.06
C GLU A 88 -10.71 1.62 27.43
N PRO A 89 -11.14 0.38 27.68
CA PRO A 89 -12.43 0.09 28.27
C PRO A 89 -12.35 0.25 29.80
N ASN A 90 -12.81 1.39 30.32
CA ASN A 90 -12.83 1.68 31.76
C ASN A 90 -13.69 0.65 32.51
N GLN A 91 -13.05 -0.23 33.30
CA GLN A 91 -13.71 -1.16 34.20
C GLN A 91 -13.78 -0.55 35.61
N GLN A 92 -14.96 -0.51 36.22
CA GLN A 92 -15.11 -0.32 37.66
C GLN A 92 -15.97 -1.46 38.24
N PRO A 93 -15.54 -2.08 39.37
CA PRO A 93 -16.24 -3.23 39.94
C PRO A 93 -17.36 -2.80 40.88
N THR A 94 -18.53 -3.43 40.75
CA THR A 94 -19.57 -3.43 41.79
C THR A 94 -19.64 -4.81 42.44
N GLN A 95 -19.13 -4.87 43.67
CA GLN A 95 -19.62 -5.82 44.68
C GLN A 95 -21.04 -5.35 45.10
N ASN A 96 -21.93 -6.11 45.73
CA ASN A 96 -21.81 -7.40 46.40
C ASN A 96 -23.21 -8.03 46.64
N LEU A 97 -23.30 -9.32 47.03
CA LEU A 97 -24.52 -10.08 47.42
C LEU A 97 -25.60 -10.28 46.31
N GLY A 98 -26.26 -11.42 46.11
CA GLY A 98 -26.05 -12.80 46.59
C GLY A 98 -27.23 -13.41 47.38
N ASP A 99 -27.74 -14.59 46.96
CA ASP A 99 -28.35 -15.62 47.84
C ASP A 99 -28.50 -17.02 47.18
N ALA A 100 -28.66 -18.05 48.03
CA ALA A 100 -29.36 -19.34 47.88
C ALA A 100 -29.06 -20.35 46.74
N SER A 101 -28.35 -21.44 47.13
CA SER A 101 -28.72 -22.88 46.91
C SER A 101 -28.69 -23.55 45.51
N GLY A 102 -28.07 -24.73 45.40
CA GLY A 102 -28.11 -25.58 44.17
C GLY A 102 -27.18 -26.80 44.11
N ILE A 103 -27.23 -27.68 45.11
CA ILE A 103 -26.39 -28.89 45.36
C ILE A 103 -26.13 -29.87 44.19
N ASP A 104 -24.91 -30.46 44.22
CA ASP A 104 -24.44 -31.77 43.70
C ASP A 104 -24.43 -32.13 42.19
N GLY A 105 -23.30 -32.68 41.71
CA GLY A 105 -23.12 -33.18 40.33
C GLY A 105 -21.70 -33.67 39.97
N GLN A 106 -21.43 -34.96 40.24
CA GLN A 106 -20.19 -35.75 39.97
C GLN A 106 -19.80 -35.83 38.46
N GLN A 107 -18.62 -36.30 37.97
CA GLN A 107 -17.24 -36.58 38.44
C GLN A 107 -16.37 -37.01 37.21
N GLN A 108 -15.02 -36.90 37.27
CA GLN A 108 -14.02 -37.72 36.53
C GLN A 108 -13.97 -37.60 34.96
N GLN A 109 -12.94 -38.01 34.18
CA GLN A 109 -11.64 -38.68 34.43
C GLN A 109 -10.58 -38.36 33.32
N GLN A 110 -9.29 -38.69 33.55
CA GLN A 110 -8.14 -38.72 32.60
C GLN A 110 -7.06 -39.70 33.14
N PRO A 111 -6.02 -40.14 32.37
CA PRO A 111 -5.83 -40.18 30.91
C PRO A 111 -5.80 -41.65 30.39
N PRO A 112 -4.71 -42.44 30.17
CA PRO A 112 -3.26 -42.22 29.95
C PRO A 112 -2.66 -42.77 28.62
N ASP A 113 -1.51 -42.19 28.24
CA ASP A 113 -0.30 -42.68 27.53
C ASP A 113 -0.28 -43.90 26.58
N THR A 114 0.34 -43.70 25.40
CA THR A 114 1.34 -44.62 24.82
C THR A 114 2.33 -43.83 23.95
N ALA A 115 3.64 -44.12 24.03
CA ALA A 115 4.68 -43.34 23.34
C ALA A 115 5.69 -44.21 22.57
N THR A 116 6.13 -43.77 21.39
CA THR A 116 7.36 -44.27 20.75
C THR A 116 7.97 -43.21 19.81
N SER A 117 9.31 -43.18 19.79
CA SER A 117 10.26 -42.51 18.90
C SER A 117 9.85 -42.33 17.41
N LEU A 118 10.49 -41.47 16.60
CA LEU A 118 11.83 -40.86 16.76
C LEU A 118 11.81 -39.31 16.67
N ALA A 119 12.86 -38.69 17.22
CA ALA A 119 13.24 -37.32 16.94
C ALA A 119 14.46 -37.29 16.02
N GLU A 120 14.61 -36.25 15.19
CA GLU A 120 15.94 -35.84 14.74
C GLU A 120 16.07 -34.32 14.55
N CYS A 121 17.26 -33.85 14.94
CA CYS A 121 17.62 -32.49 15.30
C CYS A 121 17.56 -31.45 14.18
N SER A 122 17.05 -30.25 14.50
CA SER A 122 17.78 -29.01 14.19
C SER A 122 17.46 -27.92 15.22
N ASP A 123 18.44 -27.04 15.46
CA ASP A 123 18.49 -26.03 16.52
C ASP A 123 17.14 -25.37 16.90
N SER A 124 16.88 -25.32 18.21
CA SER A 124 16.04 -24.27 18.81
C SER A 124 16.96 -23.21 19.43
N PRO A 125 17.37 -22.17 18.69
CA PRO A 125 18.37 -21.22 19.16
C PRO A 125 17.73 -20.21 20.12
N ARG A 126 17.74 -20.57 21.41
CA ARG A 126 17.44 -19.68 22.55
C ARG A 126 18.04 -18.30 22.30
N THR A 127 17.17 -17.32 22.07
CA THR A 127 17.50 -15.88 21.91
C THR A 127 18.50 -15.49 20.80
N LYS A 128 18.66 -16.25 19.70
CA LYS A 128 19.35 -15.70 18.50
C LYS A 128 18.41 -14.77 17.73
N ALA A 129 18.83 -13.52 17.50
CA ALA A 129 18.02 -12.53 16.80
C ALA A 129 17.99 -12.78 15.29
N LEU A 130 16.93 -13.47 14.81
CA LEU A 130 16.79 -13.90 13.41
C LEU A 130 17.12 -12.79 12.40
N THR A 131 17.89 -13.15 11.38
CA THR A 131 18.40 -12.24 10.34
C THR A 131 17.28 -11.69 9.44
N LYS A 132 17.55 -10.62 8.69
CA LYS A 132 16.55 -9.99 7.79
C LYS A 132 16.09 -10.91 6.64
N SER A 133 16.93 -11.86 6.22
CA SER A 133 16.61 -12.91 5.24
C SER A 133 15.75 -14.01 5.88
N GLU A 134 16.19 -14.56 6.99
CA GLU A 134 15.53 -15.61 7.78
C GLU A 134 14.12 -15.20 8.25
N LYS A 135 13.93 -13.94 8.68
CA LYS A 135 12.60 -13.37 8.99
C LYS A 135 11.65 -13.31 7.79
N ARG A 136 12.17 -13.19 6.55
CA ARG A 136 11.36 -13.28 5.33
C ARG A 136 11.06 -14.74 4.96
N GLU A 137 11.99 -15.64 5.24
CA GLU A 137 11.82 -17.06 4.94
C GLU A 137 10.87 -17.77 5.90
N THR A 138 10.95 -17.48 7.19
CA THR A 138 9.96 -17.94 8.20
C THR A 138 8.57 -17.40 7.86
N ALA A 139 8.42 -16.10 7.58
CA ALA A 139 7.15 -15.53 7.13
C ALA A 139 6.61 -16.18 5.85
N PHE A 140 7.48 -16.56 4.90
CA PHE A 140 7.09 -17.30 3.70
C PHE A 140 6.68 -18.75 4.01
N ARG A 141 7.38 -19.46 4.91
CA ARG A 141 6.98 -20.79 5.40
C ARG A 141 5.61 -20.72 6.10
N THR A 142 5.34 -19.70 6.92
CA THR A 142 4.01 -19.48 7.54
C THR A 142 2.94 -19.19 6.49
N GLN A 143 3.24 -18.39 5.45
CA GLN A 143 2.30 -18.15 4.35
C GLN A 143 1.94 -19.44 3.62
N LEU A 144 2.93 -20.27 3.28
CA LEU A 144 2.69 -21.59 2.70
C LEU A 144 1.91 -22.49 3.66
N ALA A 145 2.27 -22.57 4.95
CA ALA A 145 1.59 -23.42 5.92
C ALA A 145 0.08 -23.13 6.00
N ASN A 146 -0.28 -21.84 5.94
CA ASN A 146 -1.67 -21.35 5.99
C ASN A 146 -2.45 -21.52 4.66
N MET A 147 -1.83 -21.93 3.56
CA MET A 147 -2.50 -22.22 2.28
C MET A 147 -3.06 -23.64 2.24
N ARG A 148 -4.06 -23.88 1.38
CA ARG A 148 -4.67 -25.23 1.24
C ARG A 148 -3.65 -26.21 0.67
N VAL A 149 -3.79 -27.49 1.03
CA VAL A 149 -2.84 -28.54 0.64
C VAL A 149 -2.63 -28.60 -0.89
N GLY A 150 -3.70 -28.49 -1.67
CA GLY A 150 -3.63 -28.42 -3.13
C GLY A 150 -2.85 -27.22 -3.66
N ASP A 151 -3.09 -26.01 -3.11
CA ASP A 151 -2.34 -24.80 -3.49
C ASP A 151 -0.83 -24.96 -3.20
N ARG A 152 -0.47 -25.62 -2.10
CA ARG A 152 0.93 -25.91 -1.74
C ARG A 152 1.56 -26.92 -2.70
N GLN A 153 0.82 -27.95 -3.11
CA GLN A 153 1.27 -28.94 -4.09
C GLN A 153 1.43 -28.32 -5.49
N ALA A 154 0.49 -27.46 -5.91
CA ALA A 154 0.58 -26.70 -7.15
C ALA A 154 1.79 -25.74 -7.18
N LEU A 155 2.19 -25.18 -6.02
CA LEU A 155 3.41 -24.38 -5.93
C LEU A 155 4.70 -25.20 -5.80
N ALA A 156 4.64 -26.45 -5.33
CA ALA A 156 5.82 -27.25 -5.01
C ALA A 156 6.75 -27.51 -6.22
N HIS A 157 6.20 -27.56 -7.44
CA HIS A 157 6.98 -27.77 -8.67
C HIS A 157 7.68 -26.50 -9.18
N LEU A 158 7.36 -25.31 -8.64
CA LEU A 158 8.03 -24.07 -9.03
C LEU A 158 9.29 -23.84 -8.18
N PRO A 159 10.38 -23.30 -8.75
CA PRO A 159 11.51 -22.80 -7.97
C PRO A 159 11.07 -21.80 -6.88
N LEU A 160 11.72 -21.87 -5.71
CA LEU A 160 11.44 -21.02 -4.54
C LEU A 160 11.27 -19.50 -4.84
N PRO A 161 12.06 -18.83 -5.70
CA PRO A 161 11.81 -17.43 -6.06
C PRO A 161 10.50 -17.21 -6.84
N GLN A 162 10.07 -18.19 -7.65
CA GLN A 162 8.80 -18.13 -8.38
C GLN A 162 7.61 -18.42 -7.45
N GLN A 163 7.72 -19.37 -6.50
CA GLN A 163 6.72 -19.55 -5.45
C GLN A 163 6.48 -18.25 -4.67
N ARG A 164 7.57 -17.55 -4.32
CA ARG A 164 7.54 -16.24 -3.64
C ARG A 164 6.87 -15.16 -4.49
N SER A 165 7.05 -15.14 -5.81
CA SER A 165 6.41 -14.15 -6.68
C SER A 165 4.91 -14.41 -6.86
N VAL A 166 4.48 -15.67 -7.04
CA VAL A 166 3.05 -16.04 -7.18
C VAL A 166 2.26 -15.76 -5.89
N ILE A 167 2.85 -16.02 -4.71
CA ILE A 167 2.24 -15.64 -3.43
C ILE A 167 2.19 -14.11 -3.27
N ALA A 168 3.23 -13.39 -3.71
CA ALA A 168 3.21 -11.92 -3.65
C ALA A 168 2.19 -11.27 -4.60
N THR A 169 1.97 -11.81 -5.81
CA THR A 169 1.00 -11.28 -6.77
C THR A 169 -0.44 -11.56 -6.35
N SER A 170 -0.76 -12.77 -5.92
CA SER A 170 -2.09 -13.12 -5.39
C SER A 170 -2.46 -12.30 -4.15
N LEU A 171 -1.54 -12.13 -3.19
CA LEU A 171 -1.73 -11.24 -2.03
C LEU A 171 -1.89 -9.75 -2.45
N LYS A 172 -1.28 -9.31 -3.55
CA LYS A 172 -1.47 -7.95 -4.12
C LYS A 172 -2.85 -7.80 -4.77
N GLN A 173 -3.31 -8.82 -5.50
CA GLN A 173 -4.65 -8.86 -6.11
C GLN A 173 -5.75 -8.83 -5.05
N LEU A 174 -5.67 -9.67 -4.02
CA LEU A 174 -6.63 -9.69 -2.89
C LEU A 174 -6.72 -8.35 -2.16
N LYS A 175 -5.58 -7.67 -1.95
CA LYS A 175 -5.55 -6.32 -1.36
C LYS A 175 -6.21 -5.28 -2.28
N LYS A 176 -5.98 -5.34 -3.60
CA LYS A 176 -6.63 -4.45 -4.57
C LYS A 176 -8.15 -4.68 -4.61
N ALA A 177 -8.60 -5.93 -4.64
CA ALA A 177 -10.02 -6.29 -4.61
C ALA A 177 -10.71 -5.71 -3.36
N ARG A 178 -10.18 -6.00 -2.16
CA ARG A 178 -10.72 -5.48 -0.89
C ARG A 178 -10.73 -3.95 -0.79
N GLN A 179 -9.78 -3.27 -1.43
CA GLN A 179 -9.74 -1.81 -1.49
C GLN A 179 -10.85 -1.25 -2.41
N LEU A 180 -11.12 -1.90 -3.54
CA LEU A 180 -12.21 -1.52 -4.46
C LEU A 180 -13.59 -1.81 -3.84
N GLU A 181 -13.76 -2.98 -3.25
CA GLU A 181 -14.92 -3.38 -2.44
C GLU A 181 -15.25 -2.33 -1.37
N ARG A 182 -14.28 -2.00 -0.50
CA ARG A 182 -14.45 -0.96 0.52
C ARG A 182 -14.77 0.41 -0.07
N ARG A 183 -14.16 0.80 -1.21
CA ARG A 183 -14.46 2.07 -1.88
C ARG A 183 -15.90 2.09 -2.40
N HIS A 184 -16.37 0.98 -2.97
CA HIS A 184 -17.75 0.82 -3.42
C HIS A 184 -18.73 0.89 -2.23
N GLN A 185 -18.47 0.13 -1.16
CA GLN A 185 -19.26 0.13 0.06
C GLN A 185 -19.41 1.55 0.64
N ILE A 186 -18.30 2.26 0.86
CA ILE A 186 -18.32 3.65 1.37
C ILE A 186 -19.06 4.59 0.41
N SER A 187 -19.01 4.35 -0.90
CA SER A 187 -19.77 5.13 -1.89
C SER A 187 -21.27 4.87 -1.77
N THR A 188 -21.70 3.62 -1.60
CA THR A 188 -23.10 3.22 -1.45
C THR A 188 -23.67 3.58 -0.07
N GLU A 189 -22.87 3.57 0.99
CA GLU A 189 -23.27 4.04 2.32
C GLU A 189 -23.49 5.56 2.33
N ARG A 190 -22.64 6.32 1.62
CA ARG A 190 -22.78 7.79 1.50
C ARG A 190 -24.00 8.19 0.67
N SER A 191 -24.23 7.56 -0.48
CA SER A 191 -25.44 7.82 -1.26
C SER A 191 -26.69 7.29 -0.55
N GLY A 192 -26.60 6.10 0.05
CA GLY A 192 -27.66 5.45 0.83
C GLY A 192 -28.13 6.28 2.02
N ASN A 193 -27.23 6.91 2.77
CA ASN A 193 -27.60 7.84 3.85
C ASN A 193 -28.46 9.00 3.28
N LYS A 194 -28.01 9.65 2.19
CA LYS A 194 -28.77 10.74 1.55
C LYS A 194 -30.12 10.27 0.98
N THR A 195 -30.25 9.05 0.45
CA THR A 195 -31.50 8.55 -0.15
C THR A 195 -32.46 7.92 0.83
N LEU A 196 -31.97 7.42 1.98
CA LEU A 196 -32.78 6.83 3.06
C LEU A 196 -33.37 7.92 3.98
N MET A 197 -32.61 9.00 4.24
CA MET A 197 -33.02 10.09 5.13
C MET A 197 -34.06 11.06 4.52
N LYS A 198 -34.83 10.64 3.50
CA LYS A 198 -35.91 11.44 2.87
C LYS A 198 -36.99 11.91 3.83
N HIS A 199 -37.23 11.14 4.89
CA HIS A 199 -38.24 11.42 5.92
C HIS A 199 -37.60 11.74 7.27
N TYR A 200 -36.30 12.07 7.29
CA TYR A 200 -35.61 12.47 8.51
C TYR A 200 -36.03 13.89 8.93
N VAL A 201 -36.63 13.99 10.10
CA VAL A 201 -36.87 15.27 10.79
C VAL A 201 -35.80 15.42 11.87
N ALA A 202 -35.13 16.57 11.89
CA ALA A 202 -34.12 16.84 12.90
C ALA A 202 -34.77 17.19 14.24
N ASP A 203 -34.57 16.33 15.25
CA ASP A 203 -35.19 16.49 16.56
C ASP A 203 -34.37 17.45 17.45
N GLY A 204 -34.69 18.75 17.35
CA GLY A 204 -34.04 19.81 18.12
C GLY A 204 -34.20 21.20 17.48
N PRO A 205 -33.99 22.28 18.25
CA PRO A 205 -34.08 23.64 17.72
C PRO A 205 -33.02 23.88 16.64
N ALA A 206 -33.45 24.45 15.52
CA ALA A 206 -32.56 24.81 14.42
C ALA A 206 -31.47 25.78 14.92
N ARG A 207 -30.20 25.34 14.88
CA ARG A 207 -29.07 26.19 15.23
C ARG A 207 -28.99 27.34 14.20
N PRO A 208 -28.90 28.62 14.62
CA PRO A 208 -28.61 29.68 13.68
C PRO A 208 -27.22 29.42 13.06
N ASN A 209 -27.13 29.54 11.75
CA ASN A 209 -25.85 29.51 11.05
C ASN A 209 -25.06 30.76 11.46
N GLY A 210 -23.82 30.56 11.91
CA GLY A 210 -22.84 31.63 12.17
C GLY A 210 -21.89 31.81 11.00
#